data_AF-A0A7S3XZU6-F1
#
_entry.id   AF-A0A7S3XZU6-F1
#
_cell.length_a   1.000
_cell.length_b   1.000
_cell.length_c   1.000
_cell.angle_alpha   90.00
_cell.angle_beta   90.00
_cell.angle_gamma   90.00
#
_symmetry.space_group_name_H-M   'P 1'
#
loop_
_entity.id
_entity.type
_entity.pdbx_description
1 polymer ?
#
loop_
_entity_poly.entity_id
_entity_poly.type
_entity_poly.pdbx_seq_one_letter_code
_entity_poly.pdbx_strand_id
1 'polypeptide(L)'
;MNANGSSASLQMNAALPSEVYNYNGKLLSAQQRKKQAKHDAQLLANRIALLQKEEERAWRKIHQTKNRAQEILKLREDNEKRMEERMQAAMHANSIQQQLAEQNKVNEELARRNRAQQVERMFKEKKEKVQAVRQEKQLMRRELLGMRESDVVQNRRRREEVLAQEQQLREMRERERALKLEQNKKNYEEKVKNEHQESKAKEKEVEQLERVEMELIQKLKSTQLLQQNAYSELENALNEEH
;
A
#
# COMPACT_ATOMS: atom_id res chain seq x y z
N MET A 1 42.32 78.87 43.49
CA MET A 1 41.60 79.00 42.19
C MET A 1 42.22 77.93 41.29
N ASN A 2 41.71 76.69 41.17
CA ASN A 2 40.36 76.25 40.80
C ASN A 2 39.88 77.00 39.54
N ALA A 3 39.57 76.40 38.39
CA ALA A 3 39.08 75.04 38.14
C ALA A 3 39.25 74.60 36.66
N ASN A 4 39.15 73.28 36.44
CA ASN A 4 38.53 72.54 35.31
C ASN A 4 38.62 73.13 33.88
N GLY A 5 39.08 72.41 32.85
CA GLY A 5 39.06 70.95 32.68
C GLY A 5 37.70 70.49 32.14
N SER A 6 37.48 70.63 30.83
CA SER A 6 36.24 70.21 30.15
C SER A 6 36.54 69.44 28.86
N SER A 7 37.26 68.33 28.99
CA SER A 7 37.25 67.27 27.97
C SER A 7 35.97 66.45 28.17
N ALA A 8 34.88 66.87 27.54
CA ALA A 8 33.63 66.12 27.52
C ALA A 8 33.86 64.77 26.81
N SER A 9 33.89 63.69 27.58
CA SER A 9 34.11 62.34 27.08
C SER A 9 32.91 61.87 26.26
N LEU A 10 33.16 61.55 24.98
CA LEU A 10 32.20 60.79 24.17
C LEU A 10 31.97 59.42 24.83
N GLN A 11 30.86 59.28 25.54
CA GLN A 11 30.39 57.98 26.00
C GLN A 11 29.88 57.19 24.78
N MET A 12 30.79 56.40 24.22
CA MET A 12 30.48 55.35 23.26
C MET A 12 29.51 54.35 23.91
N ASN A 13 28.21 54.46 23.59
CA ASN A 13 27.20 53.46 23.93
C ASN A 13 27.44 52.18 23.11
N ALA A 14 28.50 51.44 23.45
CA ALA A 14 28.68 50.07 23.01
C ALA A 14 27.59 49.21 23.67
N ALA A 15 26.81 48.49 22.86
CA ALA A 15 25.78 47.58 23.36
C ALA A 15 26.43 46.56 24.33
N LEU A 16 25.86 46.45 25.53
CA LEU A 16 26.43 45.61 26.60
C LEU A 16 26.52 44.15 26.13
N PRO A 17 27.65 43.44 26.36
CA PRO A 17 27.86 42.08 25.86
C PRO A 17 26.72 41.10 26.17
N SER A 18 26.06 41.29 27.32
CA SER A 18 24.87 40.55 27.77
C SER A 18 23.80 40.39 26.69
N GLU A 19 23.47 41.45 25.93
CA GLU A 19 22.45 41.34 24.89
C GLU A 19 22.89 40.41 23.75
N VAL A 20 24.15 40.47 23.32
CA VAL A 20 24.69 39.66 22.21
C VAL A 20 24.63 38.16 22.55
N TYR A 21 24.92 37.79 23.80
CA TYR A 21 24.74 36.41 24.28
C TYR A 21 23.26 36.00 24.31
N ASN A 22 22.37 36.89 24.73
CA ASN A 22 20.93 36.63 24.83
C ASN A 22 20.27 36.48 23.44
N TYR A 23 20.72 37.24 22.44
CA TYR A 23 20.33 37.03 21.04
C TYR A 23 20.74 35.62 20.59
N ASN A 24 22.04 35.29 20.62
CA ASN A 24 22.54 33.99 20.13
C ASN A 24 21.82 32.78 20.75
N GLY A 25 21.47 32.81 22.04
CA GLY A 25 20.69 31.75 22.67
C GLY A 25 19.27 31.56 22.09
N LYS A 26 18.60 32.63 21.64
CA LYS A 26 17.25 32.57 21.06
C LYS A 26 17.24 31.98 19.64
N LEU A 27 18.20 32.34 18.78
CA LEU A 27 18.32 31.72 17.46
C LEU A 27 18.75 30.25 17.56
N LEU A 28 19.72 29.94 18.44
CA LEU A 28 20.18 28.57 18.62
C LEU A 28 19.06 27.65 19.13
N SER A 29 18.27 28.11 20.10
CA SER A 29 17.12 27.35 20.61
C SER A 29 15.99 27.21 19.58
N ALA A 30 15.72 28.22 18.75
CA ALA A 30 14.77 28.10 17.63
C ALA A 30 15.23 27.06 16.59
N GLN A 31 16.51 27.09 16.19
CA GLN A 31 17.10 26.11 15.28
C GLN A 31 17.08 24.69 15.87
N GLN A 32 17.31 24.55 17.18
CA GLN A 32 17.28 23.25 17.85
C GLN A 32 15.85 22.68 17.92
N ARG A 33 14.83 23.51 18.22
CA ARG A 33 13.41 23.10 18.15
C ARG A 33 13.01 22.67 16.74
N LYS A 34 13.37 23.44 15.71
CA LYS A 34 13.11 23.09 14.30
C LYS A 34 13.78 21.77 13.89
N LYS A 35 15.02 21.52 14.34
CA LYS A 35 15.71 20.23 14.11
C LYS A 35 15.00 19.08 14.81
N GLN A 36 14.56 19.28 16.04
CA GLN A 36 13.82 18.28 16.83
C GLN A 36 12.46 17.97 16.17
N ALA A 37 11.62 18.98 15.92
CA ALA A 37 10.33 18.80 15.23
C ALA A 37 10.47 18.12 13.85
N LYS A 38 11.55 18.40 13.10
CA LYS A 38 11.85 17.68 11.83
C LYS A 38 12.20 16.21 12.06
N HIS A 39 12.94 15.89 13.12
CA HIS A 39 13.26 14.51 13.48
C HIS A 39 12.01 13.75 13.94
N ASP A 40 11.19 14.38 14.78
CA ASP A 40 9.95 13.81 15.30
C ASP A 40 8.94 13.54 14.16
N ALA A 41 8.78 14.48 13.22
CA ALA A 41 7.99 14.27 12.00
C ALA A 41 8.49 13.09 11.15
N GLN A 42 9.82 12.90 11.04
CA GLN A 42 10.41 11.78 10.33
C GLN A 42 10.18 10.44 11.06
N LEU A 43 10.24 10.42 12.39
CA LEU A 43 9.92 9.24 13.20
C LEU A 43 8.44 8.87 13.08
N LEU A 44 7.53 9.84 13.16
CA LEU A 44 6.09 9.63 12.96
C LEU A 44 5.78 9.10 11.55
N ALA A 45 6.37 9.68 10.51
CA ALA A 45 6.22 9.18 9.14
C ALA A 45 6.68 7.72 8.98
N ASN A 46 7.80 7.35 9.62
CA ASN A 46 8.27 5.96 9.63
C ASN A 46 7.31 5.02 10.38
N ARG A 47 6.76 5.45 11.52
CA ARG A 47 5.77 4.68 12.29
C ARG A 47 4.46 4.49 11.51
N ILE A 48 3.93 5.55 10.90
CA ILE A 48 2.75 5.49 10.03
C ILE A 48 2.97 4.49 8.88
N ALA A 49 4.13 4.53 8.23
CA ALA A 49 4.48 3.60 7.15
C ALA A 49 4.64 2.13 7.62
N LEU A 50 4.99 1.90 8.89
CA LEU A 50 5.01 0.57 9.51
C LEU A 50 3.59 0.10 9.84
N LEU A 51 2.77 0.95 10.48
CA LEU A 51 1.37 0.66 10.81
C LEU A 51 0.54 0.33 9.56
N GLN A 52 0.70 1.09 8.47
CA GLN A 52 0.06 0.81 7.18
C GLN A 52 0.43 -0.57 6.62
N LYS A 53 1.71 -0.95 6.70
CA LYS A 53 2.18 -2.29 6.25
C LYS A 53 1.66 -3.41 7.16
N GLU A 54 1.49 -3.15 8.44
CA GLU A 54 0.92 -4.10 9.39
C GLU A 54 -0.58 -4.29 9.16
N GLU A 55 -1.33 -3.20 8.97
CA GLU A 55 -2.74 -3.22 8.58
C GLU A 55 -2.95 -3.98 7.27
N GLU A 56 -2.16 -3.71 6.23
CA GLU A 56 -2.23 -4.39 4.93
C GLU A 56 -1.93 -5.91 5.05
N ARG A 57 -1.02 -6.30 5.96
CA ARG A 57 -0.75 -7.72 6.27
C ARG A 57 -1.90 -8.36 7.04
N ALA A 58 -2.48 -7.65 8.01
CA ALA A 58 -3.63 -8.12 8.77
C ALA A 58 -4.85 -8.33 7.85
N TRP A 59 -5.16 -7.37 6.97
CA TRP A 59 -6.22 -7.51 5.97
C TRP A 59 -6.02 -8.70 5.03
N ARG A 60 -4.79 -8.90 4.52
CA ARG A 60 -4.46 -10.10 3.72
C ARG A 60 -4.69 -11.39 4.50
N LYS A 61 -4.33 -11.42 5.79
CA LYS A 61 -4.55 -12.59 6.65
C LYS A 61 -6.04 -12.84 6.93
N ILE A 62 -6.81 -11.80 7.25
CA ILE A 62 -8.28 -11.85 7.42
C ILE A 62 -8.94 -12.42 6.17
N HIS A 63 -8.57 -11.93 4.98
CA HIS A 63 -9.14 -12.39 3.73
C HIS A 63 -8.81 -13.87 3.46
N GLN A 64 -7.57 -14.30 3.68
CA GLN A 64 -7.18 -15.71 3.60
C GLN A 64 -7.97 -16.60 4.57
N THR A 65 -8.10 -16.18 5.84
CA THR A 65 -8.85 -16.92 6.87
C THR A 65 -10.34 -17.04 6.49
N LYS A 66 -11.00 -15.96 6.05
CA LYS A 66 -12.41 -15.98 5.63
C LYS A 66 -12.63 -16.82 4.37
N ASN A 67 -11.76 -16.70 3.36
CA ASN A 67 -11.85 -17.54 2.16
C ASN A 67 -11.69 -19.02 2.54
N ARG A 68 -10.77 -19.36 3.46
CA ARG A 68 -10.59 -20.74 3.91
C ARG A 68 -11.79 -21.29 4.67
N ALA A 69 -12.43 -20.49 5.53
CA ALA A 69 -13.68 -20.87 6.18
C ALA A 69 -14.80 -21.13 5.15
N GLN A 70 -14.93 -20.25 4.15
CA GLN A 70 -15.90 -20.44 3.05
C GLN A 70 -15.63 -21.67 2.18
N GLU A 71 -14.35 -22.01 1.93
CA GLU A 71 -13.98 -23.25 1.24
C GLU A 71 -14.44 -24.49 2.02
N ILE A 72 -14.24 -24.51 3.35
CA ILE A 72 -14.64 -25.62 4.21
C ILE A 72 -16.17 -25.78 4.20
N LEU A 73 -16.91 -24.68 4.37
CA LEU A 73 -18.38 -24.70 4.33
C LEU A 73 -18.91 -25.20 2.97
N LYS A 74 -18.34 -24.75 1.85
CA LYS A 74 -18.71 -25.25 0.50
C LYS A 74 -18.39 -26.72 0.32
N LEU A 75 -17.22 -27.19 0.79
CA LEU A 75 -16.86 -28.61 0.72
C LEU A 75 -17.81 -29.50 1.54
N ARG A 76 -18.34 -29.00 2.66
CA ARG A 76 -19.40 -29.67 3.43
C ARG A 76 -20.71 -29.72 2.65
N GLU A 77 -21.18 -28.58 2.14
CA GLU A 77 -22.41 -28.48 1.34
C GLU A 77 -22.36 -29.41 0.10
N ASP A 78 -21.22 -29.45 -0.60
CA ASP A 78 -21.00 -30.36 -1.74
C ASP A 78 -20.94 -31.83 -1.33
N ASN A 79 -20.38 -32.15 -0.16
CA ASN A 79 -20.34 -33.52 0.37
C ASN A 79 -21.71 -34.00 0.86
N GLU A 80 -22.50 -33.13 1.48
CA GLU A 80 -23.87 -33.39 1.88
C GLU A 80 -24.75 -33.67 0.66
N LYS A 81 -24.74 -32.78 -0.35
CA LYS A 81 -25.43 -33.00 -1.63
C LYS A 81 -25.02 -34.31 -2.30
N ARG A 82 -23.71 -34.62 -2.34
CA ARG A 82 -23.22 -35.91 -2.88
C ARG A 82 -23.69 -37.12 -2.06
N MET A 83 -23.89 -36.97 -0.75
CA MET A 83 -24.46 -38.01 0.10
C MET A 83 -25.95 -38.22 -0.21
N GLU A 84 -26.71 -37.13 -0.33
CA GLU A 84 -28.12 -37.14 -0.73
C GLU A 84 -28.31 -37.75 -2.12
N GLU A 85 -27.54 -37.31 -3.12
CA GLU A 85 -27.55 -37.86 -4.49
C GLU A 85 -27.26 -39.36 -4.50
N ARG A 86 -26.26 -39.81 -3.72
CA ARG A 86 -25.95 -41.25 -3.57
C ARG A 86 -27.09 -42.02 -2.90
N MET A 87 -27.72 -41.44 -1.88
CA MET A 87 -28.87 -42.05 -1.19
C MET A 87 -30.07 -42.17 -2.12
N GLN A 88 -30.40 -41.10 -2.85
CA GLN A 88 -31.49 -41.08 -3.84
C GLN A 88 -31.21 -42.07 -4.99
N ALA A 89 -29.98 -42.10 -5.52
CA ALA A 89 -29.57 -43.05 -6.54
C ALA A 89 -29.65 -44.51 -6.05
N ALA A 90 -29.25 -44.78 -4.80
CA ALA A 90 -29.38 -46.10 -4.19
C ALA A 90 -30.86 -46.51 -3.99
N MET A 91 -31.72 -45.59 -3.54
CA MET A 91 -33.17 -45.83 -3.45
C MET A 91 -33.78 -46.12 -4.83
N HIS A 92 -33.42 -45.34 -5.86
CA HIS A 92 -33.92 -45.53 -7.22
C HIS A 92 -33.42 -46.85 -7.84
N ALA A 93 -32.14 -47.18 -7.66
CA ALA A 93 -31.57 -48.45 -8.11
C ALA A 93 -32.24 -49.66 -7.44
N ASN A 94 -32.49 -49.60 -6.13
CA ASN A 94 -33.25 -50.63 -5.40
C ASN A 94 -34.68 -50.77 -5.94
N SER A 95 -35.36 -49.66 -6.23
CA SER A 95 -36.71 -49.66 -6.81
C SER A 95 -36.74 -50.26 -8.22
N ILE A 96 -35.79 -49.89 -9.09
CA ILE A 96 -35.63 -50.50 -10.42
C ILE A 96 -35.30 -51.98 -10.28
N GLN A 97 -34.44 -52.39 -9.35
CA GLN A 97 -34.10 -53.80 -9.15
C GLN A 97 -35.32 -54.62 -8.68
N GLN A 98 -36.18 -54.06 -7.83
CA GLN A 98 -37.46 -54.67 -7.46
C GLN A 98 -38.39 -54.82 -8.66
N GLN A 99 -38.61 -53.74 -9.43
CA GLN A 99 -39.44 -53.77 -10.65
C GLN A 99 -38.88 -54.73 -11.71
N LEU A 100 -37.56 -54.79 -11.89
CA LEU A 100 -36.91 -55.70 -12.83
C LEU A 100 -37.01 -57.15 -12.33
N ALA A 101 -36.96 -57.42 -11.03
CA ALA A 101 -37.19 -58.75 -10.48
C ALA A 101 -38.66 -59.20 -10.69
N GLU A 102 -39.62 -58.30 -10.57
CA GLU A 102 -41.03 -58.56 -10.90
C GLU A 102 -41.23 -58.79 -12.41
N GLN A 103 -40.71 -57.90 -13.26
CA GLN A 103 -40.75 -58.07 -14.71
C GLN A 103 -39.99 -59.31 -15.17
N ASN A 104 -38.89 -59.70 -14.53
CA ASN A 104 -38.17 -60.92 -14.86
C ASN A 104 -38.94 -62.18 -14.45
N LYS A 105 -39.74 -62.16 -13.38
CA LYS A 105 -40.69 -63.26 -13.09
C LYS A 105 -41.73 -63.38 -14.22
N VAL A 106 -42.38 -62.27 -14.58
CA VAL A 106 -43.37 -62.23 -15.67
C VAL A 106 -42.75 -62.62 -17.02
N ASN A 107 -41.55 -62.14 -17.32
CA ASN A 107 -40.81 -62.46 -18.53
C ASN A 107 -40.22 -63.87 -18.49
N GLU A 108 -39.95 -64.48 -17.35
CA GLU A 108 -39.59 -65.91 -17.29
C GLU A 108 -40.81 -66.76 -17.62
N GLU A 109 -42.00 -66.44 -17.09
CA GLU A 109 -43.26 -67.06 -17.50
C GLU A 109 -43.52 -66.88 -19.01
N LEU A 110 -43.30 -65.68 -19.54
CA LEU A 110 -43.54 -65.35 -20.94
C LEU A 110 -42.44 -65.88 -21.87
N ALA A 111 -41.20 -66.05 -21.40
CA ALA A 111 -40.11 -66.71 -22.12
C ALA A 111 -40.13 -68.24 -21.99
N ARG A 112 -40.81 -68.81 -20.99
CA ARG A 112 -41.25 -70.20 -21.02
C ARG A 112 -42.27 -70.41 -22.15
N ARG A 113 -43.20 -69.45 -22.37
CA ARG A 113 -44.11 -69.45 -23.53
C ARG A 113 -43.38 -69.21 -24.87
N ASN A 114 -42.47 -68.23 -24.95
CA ASN A 114 -41.79 -67.85 -26.19
C ASN A 114 -40.61 -68.75 -26.58
N ARG A 115 -39.99 -69.49 -25.65
CA ARG A 115 -39.01 -70.54 -26.02
C ARG A 115 -39.66 -71.68 -26.82
N ALA A 116 -40.97 -71.88 -26.70
CA ALA A 116 -41.72 -72.75 -27.61
C ALA A 116 -41.88 -72.18 -29.04
N GLN A 117 -41.59 -70.88 -29.25
CA GLN A 117 -41.77 -70.17 -30.53
C GLN A 117 -40.44 -69.75 -31.20
N GLN A 118 -39.37 -69.50 -30.43
CA GLN A 118 -38.17 -68.81 -30.97
C GLN A 118 -37.08 -69.72 -31.56
N VAL A 119 -37.30 -71.03 -31.63
CA VAL A 119 -36.51 -71.96 -32.48
C VAL A 119 -36.56 -71.53 -33.96
N GLU A 120 -37.62 -70.82 -34.35
CA GLU A 120 -37.99 -70.56 -35.75
C GLU A 120 -37.21 -69.43 -36.47
N ARG A 121 -36.48 -68.56 -35.76
CA ARG A 121 -36.01 -67.26 -36.33
C ARG A 121 -34.49 -67.00 -36.37
N MET A 122 -33.66 -67.95 -35.96
CA MET A 122 -32.19 -67.84 -35.95
C MET A 122 -31.55 -67.99 -37.35
N PHE A 123 -31.81 -67.04 -38.26
CA PHE A 123 -31.21 -67.08 -39.62
C PHE A 123 -30.81 -65.72 -40.23
N LYS A 124 -30.95 -64.60 -39.51
CA LYS A 124 -30.64 -63.25 -40.02
C LYS A 124 -29.76 -62.44 -39.07
N GLU A 125 -28.49 -62.83 -38.97
CA GLU A 125 -27.44 -62.07 -38.28
C GLU A 125 -26.48 -61.34 -39.24
N LYS A 126 -26.11 -60.09 -38.87
CA LYS A 126 -24.81 -59.38 -39.07
C LYS A 126 -24.33 -59.12 -40.53
N LYS A 127 -23.83 -57.93 -40.89
CA LYS A 127 -22.46 -57.37 -40.66
C LYS A 127 -22.37 -55.96 -41.34
N GLU A 128 -21.40 -55.04 -41.12
CA GLU A 128 -20.40 -54.78 -40.05
C GLU A 128 -19.81 -53.33 -40.17
N LYS A 129 -19.06 -52.89 -39.13
CA LYS A 129 -17.88 -51.97 -39.04
C LYS A 129 -17.52 -51.09 -40.28
N VAL A 130 -17.35 -49.76 -40.20
CA VAL A 130 -16.44 -48.89 -39.40
C VAL A 130 -14.94 -48.97 -39.76
N GLN A 131 -14.35 -47.84 -40.19
CA GLN A 131 -12.96 -47.38 -40.00
C GLN A 131 -12.83 -45.90 -40.50
N ALA A 132 -12.31 -44.92 -39.74
CA ALA A 132 -10.90 -44.58 -39.45
C ALA A 132 -10.24 -43.72 -40.57
N VAL A 133 -9.38 -42.70 -40.40
CA VAL A 133 -8.84 -41.84 -39.30
C VAL A 133 -7.61 -41.07 -39.92
N ARG A 134 -7.02 -40.05 -39.25
CA ARG A 134 -5.75 -39.29 -39.59
C ARG A 134 -5.85 -38.16 -40.65
N GLN A 135 -5.01 -37.13 -40.68
CA GLN A 135 -4.02 -36.51 -39.76
C GLN A 135 -3.89 -35.00 -40.16
N GLU A 136 -3.65 -34.02 -39.27
CA GLU A 136 -2.32 -33.50 -38.85
C GLU A 136 -1.37 -33.14 -40.02
N LYS A 137 -0.60 -32.03 -40.06
CA LYS A 137 -0.18 -31.05 -39.03
C LYS A 137 0.50 -29.82 -39.71
N GLN A 138 1.09 -28.94 -38.88
CA GLN A 138 2.22 -28.01 -39.13
C GLN A 138 1.93 -26.60 -39.69
N LEU A 139 2.70 -25.56 -39.32
CA LEU A 139 3.19 -25.04 -38.02
C LEU A 139 4.11 -23.82 -38.29
N MET A 140 4.02 -22.76 -37.47
CA MET A 140 5.10 -21.76 -37.23
C MET A 140 5.51 -20.86 -38.43
N ARG A 141 6.18 -19.69 -38.28
CA ARG A 141 6.76 -18.97 -37.12
C ARG A 141 6.88 -17.45 -37.41
N ARG A 142 6.57 -16.61 -36.40
CA ARG A 142 7.38 -15.51 -35.78
C ARG A 142 8.17 -14.49 -36.64
N GLU A 143 7.92 -13.18 -36.47
CA GLU A 143 8.67 -12.17 -35.64
C GLU A 143 9.89 -11.54 -36.38
N LEU A 144 10.47 -10.35 -36.07
CA LEU A 144 10.31 -9.35 -35.00
C LEU A 144 10.69 -7.90 -35.46
N LEU A 145 10.55 -6.94 -34.53
CA LEU A 145 10.81 -5.48 -34.47
C LEU A 145 12.23 -4.94 -34.79
N GLY A 146 12.32 -3.60 -34.92
CA GLY A 146 13.54 -2.76 -34.82
C GLY A 146 13.21 -1.30 -34.39
N MET A 147 14.15 -0.54 -33.82
CA MET A 147 13.87 0.64 -32.96
C MET A 147 14.81 1.85 -33.16
N ARG A 148 14.30 3.08 -32.84
CA ARG A 148 14.94 4.31 -32.29
C ARG A 148 16.23 4.90 -32.93
N GLU A 149 16.25 6.19 -33.33
CA GLU A 149 16.35 7.46 -32.53
C GLU A 149 17.73 7.75 -31.90
N SER A 150 18.40 8.82 -32.37
CA SER A 150 19.10 9.85 -31.57
C SER A 150 19.83 10.83 -32.51
N ASP A 151 19.80 12.14 -32.23
CA ASP A 151 21.01 12.92 -31.87
C ASP A 151 20.75 14.42 -31.70
N VAL A 152 21.65 15.09 -30.97
CA VAL A 152 21.54 16.47 -30.48
C VAL A 152 22.91 17.17 -30.56
N VAL A 153 22.90 18.48 -30.28
CA VAL A 153 23.90 19.27 -29.53
C VAL A 153 24.76 20.28 -30.35
N GLN A 154 24.95 21.44 -29.70
CA GLN A 154 26.02 22.45 -29.82
C GLN A 154 25.75 23.69 -30.70
N ASN A 155 26.20 24.93 -30.41
CA ASN A 155 26.56 25.66 -29.16
C ASN A 155 26.95 27.15 -29.52
N ARG A 156 27.46 27.92 -28.53
CA ARG A 156 28.28 29.17 -28.62
C ARG A 156 27.56 30.50 -28.88
N ARG A 157 28.09 31.69 -28.54
CA ARG A 157 29.00 32.23 -27.45
C ARG A 157 29.29 33.72 -27.78
N ARG A 158 29.26 34.64 -26.80
CA ARG A 158 29.98 35.95 -26.69
C ARG A 158 29.46 36.65 -25.41
N ARG A 159 30.21 37.24 -24.46
CA ARG A 159 31.60 37.71 -24.24
C ARG A 159 31.75 39.25 -24.28
N GLU A 160 31.94 39.80 -23.06
CA GLU A 160 32.64 41.05 -22.65
C GLU A 160 32.17 42.41 -23.19
N GLU A 161 31.88 43.35 -22.26
CA GLU A 161 32.14 44.79 -22.43
C GLU A 161 32.14 45.53 -21.06
N VAL A 162 33.15 46.40 -20.85
CA VAL A 162 33.21 47.64 -20.02
C VAL A 162 32.57 47.63 -18.60
N LEU A 163 33.27 47.82 -17.46
CA LEU A 163 34.56 48.46 -17.12
C LEU A 163 34.58 50.01 -17.10
N ALA A 164 33.65 50.65 -16.38
CA ALA A 164 33.77 52.04 -15.90
C ALA A 164 32.76 52.42 -14.79
N GLN A 165 33.11 52.37 -13.49
CA GLN A 165 32.31 52.98 -12.40
C GLN A 165 33.00 53.13 -11.01
N GLU A 166 34.33 53.32 -10.97
CA GLU A 166 35.10 53.06 -9.72
C GLU A 166 35.15 54.20 -8.68
N GLN A 167 34.67 55.42 -8.99
CA GLN A 167 34.88 56.61 -8.12
C GLN A 167 33.75 56.97 -7.15
N GLN A 168 32.62 56.26 -7.12
CA GLN A 168 31.54 56.52 -6.14
C GLN A 168 31.64 55.70 -4.83
N LEU A 169 32.61 54.78 -4.72
CA LEU A 169 32.67 53.78 -3.64
C LEU A 169 33.36 54.22 -2.33
N ARG A 170 33.77 55.49 -2.17
CA ARG A 170 34.52 55.93 -0.98
C ARG A 170 33.67 56.59 0.12
N GLU A 171 32.67 57.39 -0.22
CA GLU A 171 31.81 58.06 0.78
C GLU A 171 30.63 57.19 1.27
N MET A 172 30.21 56.20 0.48
CA MET A 172 29.23 55.19 0.87
C MET A 172 29.63 54.39 2.13
N ARG A 173 30.95 54.28 2.40
CA ARG A 173 31.53 53.27 3.32
C ARG A 173 31.40 53.55 4.82
N GLU A 174 31.03 54.77 5.22
CA GLU A 174 30.83 55.12 6.63
C GLU A 174 29.34 55.08 7.03
N ARG A 175 28.44 55.66 6.21
CA ARG A 175 26.98 55.53 6.41
C ARG A 175 26.52 54.07 6.29
N GLU A 176 27.19 53.27 5.47
CA GLU A 176 27.01 51.82 5.44
C GLU A 176 27.17 51.15 6.81
N ARG A 177 28.05 51.60 7.71
CA ARG A 177 28.38 50.84 8.93
C ARG A 177 27.26 50.89 9.98
N ALA A 178 26.67 52.06 10.19
CA ALA A 178 25.52 52.22 11.09
C ALA A 178 24.27 51.54 10.50
N LEU A 179 24.00 51.75 9.21
CA LEU A 179 22.93 51.04 8.50
C LEU A 179 23.14 49.52 8.52
N LYS A 180 24.37 49.02 8.34
CA LYS A 180 24.68 47.58 8.46
C LYS A 180 24.41 47.06 9.87
N LEU A 181 24.63 47.82 10.94
CA LEU A 181 24.33 47.35 12.30
C LEU A 181 22.82 47.25 12.54
N GLU A 182 22.06 48.28 12.14
CA GLU A 182 20.60 48.29 12.28
C GLU A 182 19.92 47.28 11.34
N GLN A 183 20.39 47.17 10.09
CA GLN A 183 19.99 46.13 9.15
C GLN A 183 20.39 44.75 9.68
N ASN A 184 21.57 44.56 10.27
CA ASN A 184 21.92 43.27 10.87
C ASN A 184 20.99 42.92 12.04
N LYS A 185 20.60 43.89 12.88
CA LYS A 185 19.61 43.66 13.95
C LYS A 185 18.22 43.34 13.38
N LYS A 186 17.73 44.09 12.37
CA LYS A 186 16.45 43.82 11.69
C LYS A 186 16.46 42.47 10.97
N ASN A 187 17.47 42.19 10.16
CA ASN A 187 17.69 40.90 9.48
C ASN A 187 17.82 39.75 10.49
N TYR A 188 18.36 39.99 11.68
CA TYR A 188 18.45 39.00 12.75
C TYR A 188 17.08 38.73 13.40
N GLU A 189 16.34 39.78 13.79
CA GLU A 189 14.99 39.67 14.32
C GLU A 189 14.03 39.04 13.30
N GLU A 190 14.18 39.37 12.01
CA GLU A 190 13.46 38.76 10.90
C GLU A 190 13.84 37.28 10.71
N LYS A 191 15.14 36.93 10.73
CA LYS A 191 15.57 35.52 10.74
C LYS A 191 15.01 34.75 11.93
N VAL A 192 15.00 35.32 13.13
CA VAL A 192 14.43 34.67 14.32
C VAL A 192 12.91 34.54 14.19
N LYS A 193 12.20 35.54 13.66
CA LYS A 193 10.75 35.45 13.38
C LYS A 193 10.45 34.37 12.34
N ASN A 194 11.19 34.32 11.24
CA ASN A 194 11.01 33.35 10.17
C ASN A 194 11.31 31.93 10.69
N GLU A 195 12.41 31.73 11.41
CA GLU A 195 12.75 30.43 12.01
C GLU A 195 11.71 29.98 13.04
N HIS A 196 11.11 30.92 13.79
CA HIS A 196 10.02 30.63 14.73
C HIS A 196 8.69 30.34 14.02
N GLN A 197 8.38 31.02 12.92
CA GLN A 197 7.23 30.70 12.06
C GLN A 197 7.38 29.32 11.40
N GLU A 198 8.57 28.99 10.90
CA GLU A 198 8.88 27.66 10.36
C GLU A 198 8.82 26.57 11.44
N SER A 199 9.35 26.83 12.65
CA SER A 199 9.20 25.90 13.79
C SER A 199 7.72 25.66 14.10
N LYS A 200 6.91 26.73 14.19
CA LYS A 200 5.47 26.64 14.45
C LYS A 200 4.70 25.94 13.31
N ALA A 201 5.14 26.08 12.06
CA ALA A 201 4.57 25.35 10.94
C ALA A 201 4.91 23.85 11.02
N LYS A 202 6.15 23.51 11.40
CA LYS A 202 6.57 22.11 11.60
C LYS A 202 5.94 21.47 12.84
N GLU A 203 5.73 22.21 13.92
CA GLU A 203 4.98 21.78 15.10
C GLU A 203 3.52 21.44 14.74
N LYS A 204 2.85 22.24 13.89
CA LYS A 204 1.52 21.91 13.36
C LYS A 204 1.50 20.69 12.45
N GLU A 205 2.54 20.48 11.65
CA GLU A 205 2.69 19.30 10.80
C GLU A 205 2.87 18.03 11.65
N VAL A 206 3.67 18.11 12.73
CA VAL A 206 3.78 17.05 13.76
C VAL A 206 2.42 16.78 14.40
N GLU A 207 1.68 17.80 14.85
CA GLU A 207 0.35 17.63 15.44
C GLU A 207 -0.65 16.94 14.48
N GLN A 208 -0.57 17.24 13.18
CA GLN A 208 -1.38 16.55 12.15
C GLN A 208 -0.94 15.08 11.99
N LEU A 209 0.36 14.80 11.97
CA LEU A 209 0.89 13.42 11.89
C LEU A 209 0.54 12.60 13.14
N GLU A 210 0.55 13.19 14.33
CA GLU A 210 0.13 12.53 15.59
C GLU A 210 -1.36 12.15 15.57
N ARG A 211 -2.23 13.03 15.06
CA ARG A 211 -3.66 12.72 14.89
C ARG A 211 -3.86 11.54 13.92
N VAL A 212 -3.13 11.55 12.80
CA VAL A 212 -3.17 10.45 11.81
C VAL A 212 -2.59 9.15 12.40
N GLU A 213 -1.51 9.20 13.18
CA GLU A 213 -0.96 8.04 13.91
C GLU A 213 -2.00 7.46 14.87
N MET A 214 -2.69 8.29 15.66
CA MET A 214 -3.76 7.84 16.55
C MET A 214 -4.94 7.20 15.80
N GLU A 215 -5.39 7.78 14.69
CA GLU A 215 -6.43 7.19 13.85
C GLU A 215 -6.01 5.82 13.28
N LEU A 216 -4.75 5.69 12.83
CA LEU A 216 -4.20 4.41 12.36
C LEU A 216 -4.09 3.38 13.49
N ILE A 217 -3.70 3.77 14.71
CA ILE A 217 -3.68 2.88 15.87
C ILE A 217 -5.11 2.38 16.20
N GLN A 218 -6.11 3.26 16.13
CA GLN A 218 -7.51 2.87 16.35
C GLN A 218 -8.02 1.93 15.24
N LYS A 219 -7.69 2.19 13.97
CA LYS A 219 -8.02 1.31 12.83
C LYS A 219 -7.33 -0.05 12.93
N LEU A 220 -6.04 -0.08 13.30
CA LEU A 220 -5.30 -1.33 13.50
C LEU A 220 -5.91 -2.15 14.64
N LYS A 221 -6.29 -1.53 15.76
CA LYS A 221 -7.00 -2.21 16.86
C LYS A 221 -8.36 -2.78 16.43
N SER A 222 -9.12 -2.05 15.60
CA SER A 222 -10.36 -2.56 15.00
C SER A 222 -10.10 -3.74 14.06
N THR A 223 -9.05 -3.66 13.24
CA THR A 223 -8.62 -4.72 12.32
C THR A 223 -8.16 -5.97 13.07
N GLN A 224 -7.46 -5.83 14.20
CA GLN A 224 -7.09 -6.94 15.08
C GLN A 224 -8.32 -7.64 15.68
N LEU A 225 -9.34 -6.89 16.07
CA LEU A 225 -10.62 -7.46 16.55
C LEU A 225 -11.37 -8.18 15.42
N LEU A 226 -11.38 -7.63 14.20
CA LEU A 226 -11.92 -8.31 13.02
C LEU A 226 -11.13 -9.59 12.68
N GLN A 227 -9.82 -9.61 12.93
CA GLN A 227 -8.98 -10.79 12.77
C GLN A 227 -9.29 -11.88 13.81
N GLN A 228 -9.52 -11.51 15.07
CA GLN A 228 -10.00 -12.46 16.10
C GLN A 228 -11.34 -13.06 15.71
N ASN A 229 -12.30 -12.25 15.25
CA ASN A 229 -13.60 -12.73 14.78
C ASN A 229 -13.45 -13.68 13.58
N ALA A 230 -12.61 -13.34 12.59
CA ALA A 230 -12.36 -14.21 11.44
C ALA A 230 -11.70 -15.55 11.83
N TYR A 231 -10.82 -15.57 12.83
CA TYR A 231 -10.28 -16.83 13.36
C TYR A 231 -11.33 -17.64 14.12
N SER A 232 -12.21 -17.00 14.90
CA SER A 232 -13.34 -17.69 15.55
C SER A 232 -14.33 -18.27 14.52
N GLU A 233 -14.62 -17.54 13.43
CA GLU A 233 -15.41 -18.07 12.31
C GLU A 233 -14.76 -19.33 11.69
N LEU A 234 -13.44 -19.31 11.48
CA LEU A 234 -12.70 -20.48 10.97
C LEU A 234 -12.66 -21.63 11.99
N GLU A 235 -12.49 -21.34 13.27
CA GLU A 235 -12.47 -22.32 14.35
C GLU A 235 -13.83 -23.00 14.50
N ASN A 236 -14.94 -22.26 14.43
CA ASN A 236 -16.29 -22.84 14.40
C ASN A 236 -16.48 -23.73 13.17
N ALA A 237 -16.09 -23.24 11.98
CA ALA A 237 -16.15 -24.00 10.73
C ALA A 237 -15.23 -25.24 10.70
N LEU A 238 -14.29 -25.39 11.65
CA LEU A 238 -13.48 -26.59 11.86
C LEU A 238 -14.06 -27.47 12.98
N ASN A 239 -14.48 -26.90 14.11
CA ASN A 239 -14.94 -27.64 15.28
C ASN A 239 -16.33 -28.28 15.10
N GLU A 240 -17.14 -27.82 14.14
CA GLU A 240 -18.34 -28.51 13.66
C GLU A 240 -18.04 -29.87 12.94
N GLU A 241 -16.81 -30.38 12.97
CA GLU A 241 -16.44 -31.75 12.52
C GLU A 241 -16.67 -32.83 13.60
N HIS A 242 -17.34 -32.51 14.72
CA HIS A 242 -17.62 -33.41 15.85
C HIS A 242 -19.10 -33.40 16.25
#